data_AF-Q4E4D2-F1
#
_entry.id   AF-Q4E4D2-F1
#
_cell.length_a   1.000
_cell.length_b   1.000
_cell.length_c   1.000
_cell.angle_alpha   90.00
_cell.angle_beta   90.00
_cell.angle_gamma   90.00
#
_symmetry.space_group_name_H-M   'P 1'
#
loop_
_entity.id
_entity.type
_entity.pdbx_description
1 polymer ?
#
loop_
_entity_poly.entity_id
_entity_poly.type
_entity_poly.pdbx_seq_one_letter_code
_entity_poly.pdbx_strand_id
1 'polypeptide(L)'
;MLRGHVFVAAPDVPQDVRSLVAACGGRVVSSVEASVTLGLVVCGGEARLDCAAQLRSLRIPILRSSWVRASVAAGRMLPMKHPHTEYDPALFESLRFTTTMLPVQLKRSLVAAIQFFGGTYLPDLTSATDILLHGEEGRMAGTAGSLKWRCAWEWAIPCVHFTWLQECIASGQLGALPPPSSPPAAATTRNGEENESSCSSSHEAAGGNYASCTLFIERQKRPRIDAITVASDAGRNQPLQWSL
;
A
#
# COMPACT_ATOMS: atom_id res chain seq x y z
N MET A 1 6.84 4.58 -29.80
CA MET A 1 6.56 4.04 -28.46
C MET A 1 6.66 5.11 -27.39
N LEU A 2 7.75 5.89 -27.34
CA LEU A 2 7.98 6.92 -26.32
C LEU A 2 7.64 8.34 -26.82
N ARG A 3 6.83 8.45 -27.88
CA ARG A 3 6.44 9.74 -28.47
C ARG A 3 5.69 10.57 -27.43
N GLY A 4 6.11 11.81 -27.24
CA GLY A 4 5.53 12.71 -26.25
C GLY A 4 6.08 12.57 -24.82
N HIS A 5 6.95 11.58 -24.56
CA HIS A 5 7.61 11.46 -23.27
C HIS A 5 8.93 12.23 -23.22
N VAL A 6 9.13 12.99 -22.14
CA VAL A 6 10.35 13.72 -21.86
C VAL A 6 10.91 13.20 -20.55
N PHE A 7 12.13 12.68 -20.62
CA PHE A 7 12.84 12.07 -19.51
C PHE A 7 13.84 13.07 -18.95
N VAL A 8 13.84 13.29 -17.64
CA VAL A 8 15.03 13.83 -16.95
C VAL A 8 15.88 12.65 -16.49
N ALA A 9 17.12 12.58 -16.96
CA ALA A 9 17.99 11.42 -16.74
C ALA A 9 19.13 11.74 -15.78
N ALA A 10 19.42 10.81 -14.86
CA ALA A 10 20.61 10.88 -14.03
C ALA A 10 21.88 10.90 -14.90
N PRO A 11 22.97 11.54 -14.43
CA PRO A 11 24.18 11.72 -15.23
C PRO A 11 24.83 10.39 -15.65
N ASP A 12 24.65 9.34 -14.87
CA ASP A 12 25.19 7.99 -15.11
C ASP A 12 24.35 7.16 -16.10
N VAL A 13 23.18 7.64 -16.54
CA VAL A 13 22.34 6.91 -17.51
C VAL A 13 23.12 6.67 -18.81
N PRO A 14 23.34 5.40 -19.20
CA PRO A 14 24.14 5.05 -20.37
C PRO A 14 23.65 5.67 -21.68
N GLN A 15 24.60 6.01 -22.56
CA GLN A 15 24.31 6.66 -23.83
C GLN A 15 23.43 5.79 -24.75
N ASP A 16 23.59 4.47 -24.73
CA ASP A 16 22.72 3.55 -25.49
C ASP A 16 21.25 3.70 -25.08
N VAL A 17 20.97 3.86 -23.78
CA VAL A 17 19.61 4.05 -23.28
C VAL A 17 19.04 5.39 -23.74
N ARG A 18 19.84 6.46 -23.70
CA ARG A 18 19.45 7.79 -24.22
C ARG A 18 19.13 7.73 -25.71
N SER A 19 19.96 7.03 -26.49
CA SER A 19 19.74 6.80 -27.91
C SER A 19 18.48 5.98 -28.19
N LEU A 20 18.20 4.94 -27.38
CA LEU A 20 16.96 4.16 -27.48
C LEU A 20 15.71 5.03 -27.22
N VAL A 21 15.76 5.91 -26.21
CA VAL A 21 14.68 6.86 -25.94
C VAL A 21 14.41 7.75 -27.16
N ALA A 22 15.47 8.35 -27.72
CA ALA A 22 15.38 9.21 -28.90
C ALA A 22 14.86 8.46 -30.14
N ALA A 23 15.39 7.27 -30.42
CA ALA A 23 14.95 6.43 -31.54
C ALA A 23 13.47 6.02 -31.43
N CYS A 24 12.94 5.91 -30.21
CA CYS A 24 11.54 5.60 -29.94
C CYS A 24 10.60 6.83 -29.92
N GLY A 25 11.14 8.01 -30.22
CA GLY A 25 10.44 9.30 -30.28
C GLY A 25 10.34 10.06 -28.97
N GLY A 26 11.04 9.62 -27.92
CA GLY A 26 11.15 10.34 -26.65
C GLY A 26 12.26 11.39 -26.67
N ARG A 27 12.33 12.20 -25.63
CA ARG A 27 13.37 13.22 -25.44
C ARG A 27 14.03 13.05 -24.07
N VAL A 28 15.34 13.30 -23.98
CA VAL A 28 16.07 13.32 -22.71
C VAL A 28 16.55 14.75 -22.44
N VAL A 29 16.30 15.26 -21.23
CA VAL A 29 16.73 16.58 -20.76
C VAL A 29 17.62 16.43 -19.52
N SER A 30 18.39 17.48 -19.21
CA SER A 30 19.32 17.52 -18.07
C SER A 30 18.70 18.07 -16.77
N SER A 31 17.54 18.73 -16.85
CA SER A 31 16.87 19.36 -15.70
C SER A 31 15.35 19.17 -15.77
N VAL A 32 14.66 19.42 -14.65
CA VAL A 32 13.20 19.34 -14.60
C VAL A 32 12.59 20.56 -15.30
N GLU A 33 11.84 20.29 -16.36
CA GLU A 33 11.03 21.26 -17.09
C GLU A 33 9.55 20.91 -16.94
N ALA A 34 8.65 21.86 -17.25
CA ALA A 34 7.20 21.62 -17.27
C ALA A 34 6.77 20.49 -18.24
N SER A 35 7.61 20.16 -19.22
CA SER A 35 7.37 19.09 -20.20
C SER A 35 7.80 17.70 -19.71
N VAL A 36 8.55 17.60 -18.60
CA VAL A 36 9.06 16.32 -18.08
C VAL A 36 7.91 15.44 -17.63
N THR A 37 7.88 14.22 -18.14
CA THR A 37 6.86 13.23 -17.80
C THR A 37 7.41 12.03 -17.05
N LEU A 38 8.73 11.80 -17.11
CA LEU A 38 9.39 10.62 -16.52
C LEU A 38 10.77 11.00 -15.96
N GLY A 39 11.16 10.39 -14.83
CA GLY A 39 12.54 10.34 -14.38
C GLY A 39 13.24 9.06 -14.85
N LEU A 40 14.55 9.11 -15.11
CA LEU A 40 15.34 7.95 -15.54
C LEU A 40 16.62 7.79 -14.73
N VAL A 41 16.82 6.60 -14.16
CA VAL A 41 18.00 6.24 -13.35
C VAL A 41 18.61 4.91 -13.79
N VAL A 42 19.85 4.62 -13.37
CA VAL A 42 20.49 3.32 -13.58
C VAL A 42 20.21 2.40 -12.40
N CYS A 43 19.94 1.12 -12.66
CA CYS A 43 19.78 0.13 -11.60
C CYS A 43 21.10 -0.07 -10.85
N GLY A 44 21.12 0.19 -9.54
CA GLY A 44 22.31 0.06 -8.71
C GLY A 44 23.40 1.12 -8.96
N GLY A 45 23.07 2.19 -9.70
CA GLY A 45 24.00 3.31 -9.88
C GLY A 45 24.20 4.09 -8.59
N GLU A 46 25.42 4.61 -8.38
CA GLU A 46 25.73 5.52 -7.27
C GLU A 46 25.14 6.91 -7.49
N ALA A 47 25.05 7.33 -8.76
CA ALA A 47 24.56 8.67 -9.08
C ALA A 47 23.05 8.73 -8.86
N ARG A 48 22.66 9.63 -7.96
CA ARG A 48 21.27 9.93 -7.73
C ARG A 48 20.81 10.99 -8.73
N LEU A 49 19.54 10.93 -9.07
CA LEU A 49 18.88 11.99 -9.81
C LEU A 49 18.69 13.17 -8.84
N ASP A 50 19.45 14.26 -9.00
CA ASP A 50 19.42 15.41 -8.09
C ASP A 50 18.02 15.98 -7.88
N CYS A 51 17.18 15.93 -8.92
CA CYS A 51 15.81 16.37 -8.90
C CYS A 51 14.78 15.30 -8.46
N ALA A 52 15.21 14.16 -7.91
CA ALA A 52 14.31 13.07 -7.52
C ALA A 52 13.23 13.53 -6.53
N ALA A 53 13.57 14.39 -5.56
CA ALA A 53 12.59 14.94 -4.62
C ALA A 53 11.51 15.77 -5.33
N GLN A 54 11.91 16.58 -6.32
CA GLN A 54 10.99 17.39 -7.13
C GLN A 54 10.09 16.53 -8.01
N LEU A 55 10.64 15.47 -8.62
CA LEU A 55 9.81 14.54 -9.40
C LEU A 55 8.78 13.82 -8.53
N ARG A 56 9.19 13.40 -7.31
CA ARG A 56 8.28 12.78 -6.35
C ARG A 56 7.15 13.73 -5.96
N SER A 57 7.45 14.99 -5.63
CA SER A 57 6.41 15.97 -5.28
C SER A 57 5.45 16.27 -6.43
N LEU A 58 5.91 16.21 -7.67
CA LEU A 58 5.09 16.31 -8.89
C LEU A 58 4.39 15.00 -9.27
N ARG A 59 4.57 13.93 -8.49
CA ARG A 59 4.06 12.58 -8.78
C ARG A 59 4.50 12.06 -10.15
N ILE A 60 5.71 12.41 -10.58
CA ILE A 60 6.33 11.91 -11.80
C ILE A 60 7.08 10.60 -11.47
N PRO A 61 6.79 9.48 -12.16
CA PRO A 61 7.45 8.22 -11.89
C PRO A 61 8.94 8.27 -12.26
N ILE A 62 9.76 7.59 -11.46
CA ILE A 62 11.19 7.44 -11.71
C ILE A 62 11.44 5.99 -12.11
N LEU A 63 11.88 5.80 -13.36
CA LEU A 63 12.06 4.50 -13.98
C LEU A 63 13.54 4.15 -14.08
N ARG A 64 13.83 2.86 -14.07
CA ARG A 64 15.19 2.34 -14.28
C ARG A 64 15.45 2.18 -15.77
N SER A 65 16.71 2.27 -16.18
CA SER A 65 17.15 2.05 -17.57
C SER A 65 16.70 0.69 -18.13
N SER A 66 16.54 -0.32 -17.28
CA SER A 66 15.98 -1.63 -17.66
C SER A 66 14.54 -1.54 -18.17
N TRP A 67 13.73 -0.59 -17.68
CA TRP A 67 12.36 -0.35 -18.17
C TRP A 67 12.36 0.04 -19.66
N VAL A 68 13.27 0.95 -20.04
CA VAL A 68 13.39 1.44 -21.42
C VAL A 68 13.77 0.28 -22.33
N ARG A 69 14.82 -0.47 -21.97
CA ARG A 69 15.28 -1.63 -22.76
C ARG A 69 14.20 -2.69 -22.91
N ALA A 70 13.52 -3.04 -21.83
CA ALA A 70 12.46 -4.03 -21.84
C ALA A 70 11.24 -3.57 -22.66
N SER A 71 10.86 -2.29 -22.57
CA SER A 71 9.78 -1.72 -23.38
C SER A 71 10.12 -1.72 -24.87
N VAL A 72 11.36 -1.34 -25.23
CA VAL A 72 11.82 -1.39 -26.63
C VAL A 72 11.79 -2.82 -27.16
N ALA A 73 12.34 -3.78 -26.41
CA ALA A 73 12.33 -5.19 -26.79
C ALA A 73 10.90 -5.75 -26.96
N ALA A 74 9.96 -5.28 -26.13
CA ALA A 74 8.54 -5.66 -26.21
C ALA A 74 7.76 -4.91 -27.32
N GLY A 75 8.35 -3.92 -27.98
CA GLY A 75 7.70 -3.07 -28.97
C GLY A 75 6.58 -2.17 -28.41
N ARG A 76 6.44 -2.08 -27.09
CA ARG A 76 5.38 -1.32 -26.40
C ARG A 76 5.86 -0.85 -25.03
N MET A 77 5.23 0.22 -24.50
CA MET A 77 5.51 0.64 -23.13
C MET A 77 5.06 -0.45 -22.15
N LEU A 78 5.98 -0.92 -21.32
CA LEU A 78 5.64 -1.81 -20.22
C LEU A 78 5.02 -1.03 -19.06
N PRO A 79 4.24 -1.69 -18.19
CA PRO A 79 3.75 -1.07 -16.97
C PRO A 79 4.89 -0.44 -16.15
N MET A 80 4.63 0.73 -15.56
CA MET A 80 5.58 1.46 -14.72
C MET A 80 5.63 0.89 -13.30
N LYS A 81 5.83 -0.42 -13.16
CA LYS A 81 5.84 -1.14 -11.88
C LYS A 81 7.22 -1.78 -11.60
N HIS A 82 7.43 -2.22 -10.36
CA HIS A 82 8.60 -3.04 -9.99
C HIS A 82 8.74 -4.26 -10.93
N PRO A 83 9.96 -4.73 -11.32
CA PRO A 83 11.30 -4.31 -10.88
C PRO A 83 11.91 -3.11 -11.60
N HIS A 84 11.15 -2.50 -12.50
CA HIS A 84 11.62 -1.48 -13.43
C HIS A 84 11.43 -0.05 -12.93
N THR A 85 10.77 0.12 -11.79
CA THR A 85 10.44 1.42 -11.22
C THR A 85 11.20 1.63 -9.90
N GLU A 86 11.80 2.80 -9.76
CA GLU A 86 12.43 3.28 -8.54
C GLU A 86 11.43 4.07 -7.68
N TYR A 87 10.50 4.78 -8.31
CA TYR A 87 9.40 5.48 -7.64
C TYR A 87 8.12 5.39 -8.47
N ASP A 88 7.09 4.79 -7.88
CA ASP A 88 5.76 4.63 -8.46
C ASP A 88 4.76 5.56 -7.73
N PRO A 89 4.26 6.64 -8.37
CA PRO A 89 3.25 7.52 -7.78
C PRO A 89 1.87 6.86 -7.67
N ALA A 90 1.69 5.67 -8.25
CA ALA A 90 0.48 4.88 -8.26
C ALA A 90 0.70 3.53 -7.55
N LEU A 91 1.59 3.50 -6.54
CA LEU A 91 1.94 2.30 -5.79
C LEU A 91 0.72 1.60 -5.17
N PHE A 92 -0.26 2.38 -4.68
CA PHE A 92 -1.48 1.88 -4.06
C PHE A 92 -2.71 2.02 -4.95
N GLU A 93 -2.51 2.15 -6.27
CA GLU A 93 -3.60 2.25 -7.23
C GLU A 93 -4.58 1.08 -7.07
N SER A 94 -5.87 1.40 -7.09
CA SER A 94 -7.00 0.48 -6.87
C SER A 94 -7.15 -0.09 -5.46
N LEU A 95 -6.25 0.19 -4.51
CA LEU A 95 -6.38 -0.26 -3.12
C LEU A 95 -7.20 0.71 -2.28
N ARG A 96 -8.13 0.17 -1.49
CA ARG A 96 -8.99 0.92 -0.56
C ARG A 96 -8.61 0.59 0.88
N PHE A 97 -8.13 1.60 1.58
CA PHE A 97 -7.67 1.51 2.96
C PHE A 97 -8.71 2.05 3.92
N THR A 98 -8.77 1.47 5.11
CA THR A 98 -9.31 2.16 6.29
C THR A 98 -8.30 2.08 7.43
N THR A 99 -8.55 2.82 8.49
CA THR A 99 -7.63 2.88 9.64
C THR A 99 -8.37 2.64 10.96
N THR A 100 -7.67 2.08 11.93
CA THR A 100 -8.15 1.95 13.30
C THR A 100 -7.02 2.07 14.31
N MET A 101 -7.34 2.44 15.55
CA MET A 101 -6.38 2.44 16.67
C MET A 101 -5.10 3.24 16.36
N LEU A 102 -5.28 4.46 15.82
CA LEU A 102 -4.20 5.38 15.50
C LEU A 102 -4.48 6.74 16.15
N PRO A 103 -3.46 7.40 16.72
CA PRO A 103 -3.54 8.80 17.09
C PRO A 103 -3.97 9.67 15.90
N VAL A 104 -4.76 10.72 16.16
CA VAL A 104 -5.36 11.58 15.13
C VAL A 104 -4.31 12.12 14.16
N GLN A 105 -3.14 12.53 14.66
CA GLN A 105 -2.08 13.10 13.83
C GLN A 105 -1.47 12.05 12.88
N LEU A 106 -1.14 10.87 13.41
CA LEU A 106 -0.61 9.77 12.59
C LEU A 106 -1.63 9.33 11.54
N LYS A 107 -2.92 9.21 11.92
CA LYS A 107 -4.01 8.92 10.99
C LYS A 107 -4.03 9.90 9.82
N ARG A 108 -3.96 11.21 10.07
CA ARG A 108 -3.93 12.24 9.00
C ARG A 108 -2.74 12.05 8.07
N SER A 109 -1.55 11.81 8.63
CA SER A 109 -0.33 11.57 7.83
C SER A 109 -0.44 10.32 6.95
N LEU A 110 -0.97 9.21 7.48
CA LEU A 110 -1.15 7.98 6.70
C LEU A 110 -2.21 8.15 5.61
N VAL A 111 -3.33 8.82 5.90
CA VAL A 111 -4.36 9.11 4.90
C VAL A 111 -3.79 9.93 3.75
N ALA A 112 -3.03 10.98 4.08
CA ALA A 112 -2.35 11.79 3.07
C ALA A 112 -1.37 10.94 2.23
N ALA A 113 -0.58 10.07 2.87
CA ALA A 113 0.34 9.18 2.16
C ALA A 113 -0.40 8.19 1.23
N ILE A 114 -1.47 7.54 1.70
CA ILE A 114 -2.29 6.63 0.89
C ILE A 114 -2.76 7.34 -0.38
N GLN A 115 -3.38 8.52 -0.24
CA GLN A 115 -3.90 9.30 -1.36
C GLN A 115 -2.78 9.80 -2.28
N PHE A 116 -1.66 10.21 -1.70
CA PHE A 116 -0.46 10.63 -2.43
C PHE A 116 0.14 9.50 -3.29
N PHE A 117 -0.05 8.24 -2.92
CA PHE A 117 0.40 7.07 -3.70
C PHE A 117 -0.73 6.40 -4.50
N GLY A 118 -1.85 7.11 -4.70
CA GLY A 118 -2.95 6.68 -5.57
C GLY A 118 -3.97 5.72 -4.92
N GLY A 119 -3.83 5.45 -3.63
CA GLY A 119 -4.81 4.69 -2.87
C GLY A 119 -6.03 5.50 -2.50
N THR A 120 -7.13 4.80 -2.21
CA THR A 120 -8.37 5.40 -1.71
C THR A 120 -8.48 5.18 -0.22
N TYR A 121 -8.77 6.23 0.55
CA TYR A 121 -9.05 6.12 1.98
C TYR A 121 -10.56 6.16 2.26
N LEU A 122 -11.06 5.18 3.00
CA LEU A 122 -12.43 5.09 3.49
C LEU A 122 -12.43 5.31 5.01
N PRO A 123 -13.14 6.32 5.54
CA PRO A 123 -13.25 6.56 6.98
C PRO A 123 -13.79 5.36 7.75
N ASP A 124 -14.70 4.62 7.12
CA ASP A 124 -15.40 3.47 7.68
C ASP A 124 -15.02 2.17 7.00
N LEU A 125 -15.10 1.09 7.77
CA LEU A 125 -14.88 -0.26 7.27
C LEU A 125 -16.13 -0.66 6.48
N THR A 126 -15.95 -0.98 5.20
CA THR A 126 -17.04 -1.38 4.31
C THR A 126 -16.67 -2.69 3.61
N SER A 127 -17.64 -3.31 2.93
CA SER A 127 -17.39 -4.46 2.06
C SER A 127 -16.45 -4.14 0.89
N ALA A 128 -16.23 -2.85 0.60
CA ALA A 128 -15.28 -2.33 -0.35
C ALA A 128 -13.88 -2.10 0.25
N THR A 129 -13.63 -2.34 1.54
CA THR A 129 -12.27 -2.17 2.08
C THR A 129 -11.38 -3.36 1.70
N ASP A 130 -10.16 -3.06 1.23
CA ASP A 130 -9.16 -4.05 0.84
C ASP A 130 -8.14 -4.28 1.98
N ILE A 131 -7.75 -3.23 2.71
CA ILE A 131 -6.75 -3.30 3.79
C ILE A 131 -7.21 -2.46 5.00
N LEU A 132 -7.11 -3.02 6.21
CA LEU A 132 -7.22 -2.29 7.47
C LEU A 132 -5.83 -2.01 8.04
N LEU A 133 -5.46 -0.72 8.11
CA LEU A 133 -4.25 -0.28 8.81
C LEU A 133 -4.53 -0.08 10.29
N HIS A 134 -3.66 -0.61 11.15
CA HIS A 134 -3.76 -0.43 12.59
C HIS A 134 -2.46 0.08 13.23
N GLY A 135 -2.58 0.75 14.37
CA GLY A 135 -1.46 1.11 15.25
C GLY A 135 -1.09 0.01 16.24
N GLU A 136 -0.26 0.36 17.23
CA GLU A 136 0.26 -0.56 18.24
C GLU A 136 -0.79 -1.04 19.25
N GLU A 137 -1.87 -0.28 19.43
CA GLU A 137 -2.73 -0.40 20.61
C GLU A 137 -3.64 -1.65 20.61
N GLY A 138 -3.55 -2.52 19.60
CA GLY A 138 -4.37 -3.74 19.47
C GLY A 138 -3.73 -5.04 19.95
N ARG A 139 -2.43 -5.04 20.32
CA ARG A 139 -1.76 -6.26 20.80
C ARG A 139 -1.75 -6.45 22.31
N MET A 140 -2.29 -5.50 23.08
CA MET A 140 -2.44 -5.70 24.52
C MET A 140 -3.52 -6.76 24.77
N ALA A 141 -3.03 -7.93 25.19
CA ALA A 141 -3.78 -9.12 25.50
C ALA A 141 -5.04 -8.82 26.34
N GLY A 142 -6.21 -9.15 25.78
CA GLY A 142 -7.47 -9.25 26.53
C GLY A 142 -8.39 -8.02 26.48
N THR A 143 -7.91 -6.85 26.07
CA THR A 143 -8.78 -5.66 25.95
C THR A 143 -9.33 -5.53 24.54
N ALA A 144 -10.62 -5.19 24.48
CA ALA A 144 -11.42 -5.20 23.28
C ALA A 144 -10.77 -4.43 22.11
N GLY A 145 -10.18 -5.16 21.15
CA GLY A 145 -9.85 -4.60 19.85
C GLY A 145 -11.05 -3.84 19.29
N SER A 146 -10.80 -2.76 18.55
CA SER A 146 -11.86 -1.91 18.03
C SER A 146 -12.91 -2.73 17.25
N LEU A 147 -14.17 -2.27 17.25
CA LEU A 147 -15.21 -2.90 16.44
C LEU A 147 -14.79 -3.04 14.97
N LYS A 148 -14.08 -2.04 14.42
CA LYS A 148 -13.52 -2.09 13.05
C LYS A 148 -12.50 -3.24 12.90
N TRP A 149 -11.63 -3.44 13.87
CA TRP A 149 -10.66 -4.53 13.83
C TRP A 149 -11.34 -5.91 13.86
N ARG A 150 -12.33 -6.09 14.76
CA ARG A 150 -13.11 -7.33 14.84
C ARG A 150 -13.90 -7.62 13.57
N CYS A 151 -14.55 -6.61 13.00
CA CYS A 151 -15.28 -6.76 11.73
C CYS A 151 -14.32 -7.06 10.57
N ALA A 152 -13.16 -6.42 10.50
CA ALA A 152 -12.16 -6.73 9.46
C ALA A 152 -11.67 -8.18 9.57
N TRP A 153 -11.43 -8.66 10.79
CA TRP A 153 -11.11 -10.06 11.05
C TRP A 153 -12.22 -11.01 10.59
N GLU A 154 -13.48 -10.74 10.96
CA GLU A 154 -14.63 -11.56 10.53
C GLU A 154 -14.81 -11.56 9.00
N TRP A 155 -14.58 -10.41 8.35
CA TRP A 155 -14.71 -10.26 6.90
C TRP A 155 -13.47 -10.70 6.13
N ALA A 156 -12.48 -11.28 6.81
CA ALA A 156 -11.22 -11.72 6.21
C ALA A 156 -10.49 -10.59 5.45
N ILE A 157 -10.59 -9.36 5.96
CA ILE A 157 -9.86 -8.20 5.44
C ILE A 157 -8.46 -8.20 6.07
N PRO A 158 -7.38 -8.19 5.27
CA PRO A 158 -6.02 -8.07 5.77
C PRO A 158 -5.85 -6.89 6.73
N CYS A 159 -5.41 -7.22 7.95
CA CYS A 159 -5.10 -6.26 9.00
C CYS A 159 -3.59 -6.14 9.10
N VAL A 160 -3.03 -4.97 8.76
CA VAL A 160 -1.58 -4.73 8.77
C VAL A 160 -1.22 -3.56 9.65
N HIS A 161 -0.07 -3.66 10.30
CA HIS A 161 0.46 -2.55 11.09
C HIS A 161 0.85 -1.40 10.16
N PHE A 162 0.73 -0.14 10.62
CA PHE A 162 1.04 1.01 9.78
C PHE A 162 2.48 1.02 9.22
N THR A 163 3.42 0.34 9.89
CA THR A 163 4.81 0.17 9.40
C THR A 163 4.87 -0.57 8.07
N TRP A 164 3.94 -1.48 7.79
CA TRP A 164 3.82 -2.13 6.47
C TRP A 164 3.65 -1.10 5.35
N LEU A 165 2.83 -0.07 5.57
CA LEU A 165 2.64 1.02 4.60
C LEU A 165 3.95 1.79 4.39
N GLN A 166 4.68 2.07 5.47
CA GLN A 166 5.96 2.77 5.42
C GLN A 166 7.01 1.95 4.66
N GLU A 167 7.08 0.65 4.91
CA GLU A 167 7.95 -0.29 4.21
C GLU A 167 7.61 -0.37 2.72
N CYS A 168 6.33 -0.38 2.36
CA CYS A 168 5.90 -0.35 0.97
C CYS A 168 6.38 0.93 0.25
N ILE A 169 6.21 2.08 0.90
CA ILE A 169 6.66 3.37 0.37
C ILE A 169 8.18 3.43 0.25
N ALA A 170 8.90 2.95 1.27
CA ALA A 170 10.37 2.95 1.29
C ALA A 170 10.99 2.03 0.24
N SER A 171 10.37 0.87 0.00
CA SER A 171 10.82 -0.10 -1.02
C SER A 171 10.30 0.20 -2.42
N GLY A 172 9.27 1.04 -2.56
CA GLY A 172 8.55 1.24 -3.82
C GLY A 172 7.80 -0.01 -4.29
N GLN A 173 7.48 -0.93 -3.38
CA GLN A 173 6.83 -2.21 -3.66
C GLN A 173 5.66 -2.45 -2.72
N LEU A 174 4.68 -3.23 -3.17
CA LEU A 174 3.67 -3.78 -2.26
C LEU A 174 4.30 -4.96 -1.51
N GLY A 175 4.44 -4.81 -0.20
CA GLY A 175 4.81 -5.92 0.68
C GLY A 175 3.73 -7.01 0.67
N ALA A 176 4.12 -8.23 1.05
CA ALA A 176 3.16 -9.32 1.20
C ALA A 176 2.09 -8.95 2.24
N LEU A 177 0.83 -9.15 1.87
CA LEU A 177 -0.27 -9.04 2.83
C LEU A 177 -0.30 -10.30 3.69
N PRO A 178 -0.61 -10.18 5.00
CA PRO A 178 -0.84 -11.36 5.83
C PRO A 178 -2.00 -12.16 5.24
N PRO A 179 -1.96 -13.50 5.35
CA PRO A 179 -3.09 -14.31 4.92
C PRO A 179 -4.35 -13.81 5.63
N PRO A 180 -5.52 -13.83 4.96
CA PRO A 180 -6.77 -13.58 5.64
C PRO A 180 -6.86 -14.55 6.81
N SER A 181 -6.99 -13.99 8.01
CA SER A 181 -7.23 -14.79 9.19
C SER A 181 -8.50 -15.61 8.96
N SER A 182 -8.39 -16.94 9.08
CA SER A 182 -9.58 -17.77 9.06
C SER A 182 -10.42 -17.38 10.27
N PRO A 183 -11.72 -17.04 10.12
CA PRO A 183 -12.59 -16.86 11.27
C PRO A 183 -12.52 -18.14 12.11
N PRO A 184 -12.57 -18.05 13.46
CA PRO A 184 -12.63 -19.25 14.28
C PRO A 184 -13.75 -20.11 13.73
N ALA A 185 -13.42 -21.35 13.33
CA ALA A 185 -14.40 -22.29 12.82
C ALA A 185 -15.56 -22.27 13.80
N ALA A 186 -16.73 -21.83 13.33
CA ALA A 186 -17.89 -21.65 14.19
C ALA A 186 -18.05 -22.95 14.97
N ALA A 187 -17.70 -22.90 16.26
CA ALA A 187 -17.92 -24.03 17.13
C ALA A 187 -19.40 -24.29 16.97
N THR A 188 -19.73 -25.42 16.33
CA THR A 188 -21.10 -25.89 16.24
C THR A 188 -21.42 -26.35 17.65
N THR A 189 -21.63 -25.38 18.55
CA THR A 189 -22.11 -25.64 19.89
C THR A 189 -23.54 -26.10 19.69
N ARG A 190 -23.68 -27.43 19.61
CA ARG A 190 -24.94 -28.12 19.78
C ARG A 190 -25.68 -27.46 20.93
N ASN A 191 -26.90 -27.04 20.63
CA ASN A 191 -27.95 -26.65 21.56
C ASN A 191 -27.90 -27.58 22.79
N GLY A 192 -27.53 -27.02 23.94
CA GLY A 192 -27.77 -27.55 25.26
C GLY A 192 -28.60 -26.50 26.00
N GLU A 193 -29.78 -26.91 26.41
CA GLU A 193 -30.89 -26.10 26.89
C GLU A 193 -30.60 -25.22 28.12
N GLU A 194 -31.28 -24.07 28.13
CA GLU A 194 -31.97 -23.41 29.24
C GLU A 194 -31.30 -23.44 30.64
N ASN A 195 -30.82 -22.27 31.08
CA ASN A 195 -30.98 -21.90 32.48
C ASN A 195 -31.10 -20.38 32.62
N GLU A 196 -32.35 -19.94 32.83
CA GLU A 196 -32.69 -18.59 33.26
C GLU A 196 -32.02 -18.31 34.61
N SER A 197 -30.98 -17.47 34.62
CA SER A 197 -30.46 -16.92 35.87
C SER A 197 -30.41 -15.40 35.76
N SER A 198 -31.45 -14.79 36.29
CA SER A 198 -31.59 -13.36 36.56
C SER A 198 -30.39 -12.84 37.36
N CYS A 199 -29.58 -11.99 36.74
CA CYS A 199 -28.75 -11.04 37.47
C CYS A 199 -29.40 -9.66 37.39
N SER A 200 -30.21 -9.37 38.41
CA SER A 200 -30.73 -8.05 38.71
C SER A 200 -29.63 -7.12 39.24
N SER A 201 -29.61 -5.92 38.66
CA SER A 201 -29.31 -4.60 39.25
C SER A 201 -28.16 -4.47 40.26
N SER A 202 -27.19 -3.60 39.94
CA SER A 202 -26.89 -2.40 40.74
C SER A 202 -26.06 -1.37 39.95
N HIS A 203 -26.69 -0.21 39.74
CA HIS A 203 -26.16 1.16 39.76
C HIS A 203 -24.65 1.43 39.56
N GLU A 204 -24.31 2.21 38.52
CA GLU A 204 -23.51 3.46 38.57
C GLU A 204 -23.47 4.06 37.14
N ALA A 205 -24.23 5.13 36.88
CA ALA A 205 -23.81 6.54 36.93
C ALA A 205 -22.99 7.01 35.71
N ALA A 206 -23.70 7.71 34.82
CA ALA A 206 -23.28 8.78 33.91
C ALA A 206 -22.03 8.57 33.02
N GLY A 207 -22.25 8.31 31.72
CA GLY A 207 -21.28 8.69 30.69
C GLY A 207 -21.33 7.89 29.39
N GLY A 208 -22.16 8.32 28.43
CA GLY A 208 -21.95 8.03 27.01
C GLY A 208 -22.83 6.92 26.43
N ASN A 209 -23.93 7.33 25.80
CA ASN A 209 -24.72 6.54 24.85
C ASN A 209 -23.81 6.00 23.73
N TYR A 210 -23.30 4.78 23.87
CA TYR A 210 -22.91 3.97 22.72
C TYR A 210 -24.15 3.17 22.31
N ALA A 211 -24.93 3.76 21.42
CA ALA A 211 -26.01 3.06 20.75
C ALA A 211 -25.48 1.75 20.18
N SER A 212 -26.10 0.65 20.60
CA SER A 212 -25.88 -0.69 20.08
C SER A 212 -26.10 -0.69 18.57
N CYS A 213 -25.03 -0.51 17.80
CA CYS A 213 -25.04 -0.69 16.36
C CYS A 213 -25.13 -2.19 16.08
N THR A 214 -26.32 -2.75 16.21
CA THR A 214 -26.75 -3.94 15.45
C THR A 214 -26.89 -3.50 13.99
N LEU A 215 -25.77 -3.19 13.35
CA LEU A 215 -25.71 -3.10 11.90
C LEU A 215 -25.88 -4.53 11.38
N PHE A 216 -27.04 -4.77 10.78
CA PHE A 216 -27.34 -5.90 9.92
C PHE A 216 -26.33 -5.87 8.76
N ILE A 217 -25.12 -6.40 8.98
CA ILE A 217 -24.12 -6.54 7.94
C ILE A 217 -24.52 -7.76 7.12
N GLU A 218 -25.21 -7.48 6.02
CA GLU A 218 -25.55 -8.46 5.01
C GLU A 218 -24.26 -9.08 4.45
N ARG A 219 -24.04 -10.37 4.73
CA ARG A 219 -22.89 -11.16 4.27
C ARG A 219 -22.94 -11.34 2.75
N GLN A 220 -22.45 -10.36 2.01
CA GLN A 220 -22.18 -10.51 0.57
C GLN A 220 -20.96 -11.44 0.40
N LYS A 221 -21.22 -12.66 -0.07
CA LYS A 221 -20.22 -13.71 -0.30
C LYS A 221 -19.31 -13.30 -1.46
N ARG A 222 -18.10 -12.81 -1.16
CA ARG A 222 -17.11 -12.34 -2.15
C ARG A 222 -16.63 -13.49 -3.06
N PRO A 223 -16.28 -13.21 -4.33
CA PRO A 223 -15.30 -14.00 -5.05
C PRO A 223 -13.91 -13.78 -4.43
N ARG A 224 -13.17 -14.89 -4.27
CA ARG A 224 -11.83 -14.94 -3.66
C ARG A 224 -10.88 -14.08 -4.50
N ILE A 225 -10.29 -13.04 -3.92
CA ILE A 225 -9.12 -12.38 -4.51
C ILE A 225 -7.98 -13.36 -4.30
N ASP A 226 -7.51 -14.00 -5.37
CA ASP A 226 -6.31 -14.84 -5.29
C ASP A 226 -5.16 -13.95 -4.79
N ALA A 227 -4.48 -14.43 -3.75
CA ALA A 227 -3.31 -13.77 -3.22
C ALA A 227 -2.36 -13.46 -4.39
N ILE A 228 -2.09 -12.17 -4.62
CA ILE A 228 -1.05 -11.73 -5.55
C ILE A 228 0.25 -12.28 -4.96
N THR A 229 0.61 -13.47 -5.40
CA THR A 229 1.86 -14.12 -5.04
C THR A 229 2.89 -13.45 -5.93
N VAL A 230 3.45 -12.35 -5.45
CA VAL A 230 4.68 -11.79 -6.03
C VAL A 230 5.75 -12.86 -5.78
N ALA A 231 6.09 -13.61 -6.83
CA ALA A 231 7.20 -14.54 -6.83
C ALA A 231 8.47 -13.74 -6.52
N SER A 232 8.84 -13.71 -5.24
CA SER A 232 10.05 -13.10 -4.74
C SER A 232 11.18 -14.08 -4.94
N ASP A 233 11.84 -13.98 -6.09
CA ASP A 233 13.13 -14.62 -6.33
C ASP A 233 14.21 -13.59 -5.93
N ALA A 234 14.58 -13.59 -4.65
CA ALA A 234 15.56 -12.66 -4.10
C ALA A 234 16.65 -13.43 -3.34
N GLY A 235 17.68 -13.81 -4.09
CA GLY A 235 18.95 -14.26 -3.55
C GLY A 235 19.80 -13.11 -2.98
N ARG A 236 20.36 -13.38 -1.81
CA ARG A 236 21.60 -12.83 -1.20
C ARG A 236 21.59 -11.38 -0.67
N ASN A 237 21.33 -11.31 0.64
CA ASN A 237 22.15 -10.68 1.69
C ASN A 237 23.29 -9.75 1.23
N GLN A 238 23.21 -8.46 1.62
CA GLN A 238 24.28 -7.77 2.36
C GLN A 238 23.68 -6.68 3.29
N PRO A 239 24.27 -6.43 4.48
CA PRO A 239 23.73 -5.54 5.50
C PRO A 239 24.18 -4.08 5.31
N LEU A 240 23.24 -3.14 5.40
CA LEU A 240 23.51 -1.69 5.43
C LEU A 240 23.68 -1.23 6.88
N GLN A 241 24.91 -0.85 7.25
CA GLN A 241 25.16 0.01 8.41
C GLN A 241 24.90 1.47 8.01
N TRP A 242 24.07 2.15 8.79
CA TRP A 242 23.83 3.59 8.67
C TRP A 242 24.68 4.31 9.72
N SER A 243 25.57 5.18 9.27
CA SER A 243 26.13 6.26 10.08
C SER A 243 25.46 7.55 9.63
N LEU A 244 24.98 8.30 10.62
CA LEU A 244 24.14 9.50 10.53
C LEU A 244 24.68 10.58 9.60
#